data_AF-A0A5F1RZP0-F1
#
_entry.id   AF-A0A5F1RZP0-F1
#
_cell.length_a   1.000
_cell.length_b   1.000
_cell.length_c   1.000
_cell.angle_alpha   90.00
_cell.angle_beta   90.00
_cell.angle_gamma   90.00
#
_symmetry.space_group_name_H-M   'P 1'
#
loop_
_entity.id
_entity.type
_entity.pdbx_description
1 polymer ?
#
loop_
_entity_poly.entity_id
_entity_poly.type
_entity_poly.pdbx_seq_one_letter_code
_entity_poly.pdbx_strand_id
1 'polypeptide(L)' 'MQGRYLVFIYAYTRIFKRSPAEADMRRHFEVTAPSVHQMVITLEKAGLIQCQPGEARSIQLLVEPEALPILR' A
#
# COMPACT_ATOMS: atom_id res chain seq x y z
N MET A 1 9.59 -8.23 1.10
CA MET A 1 9.14 -6.99 1.79
C MET A 1 7.91 -6.37 1.13
N GLN A 2 7.89 -6.18 -0.20
CA GLN A 2 6.77 -5.59 -0.96
C GLN A 2 5.40 -6.23 -0.70
N GLY A 3 5.32 -7.57 -0.60
CA GLY A 3 4.06 -8.28 -0.36
C GLY A 3 3.31 -7.86 0.91
N ARG A 4 4.02 -7.46 1.98
CA ARG A 4 3.39 -6.97 3.22
C ARG A 4 2.63 -5.66 3.02
N TYR A 5 3.12 -4.78 2.15
CA TYR A 5 2.45 -3.53 1.83
C TYR A 5 1.17 -3.76 1.05
N LEU A 6 1.16 -4.69 0.08
CA LEU A 6 -0.04 -5.05 -0.68
C LEU A 6 -1.14 -5.62 0.23
N VAL A 7 -0.77 -6.55 1.11
CA VAL A 7 -1.70 -7.13 2.09
C VAL A 7 -2.22 -6.05 3.05
N PHE A 8 -1.37 -5.14 3.50
CA PHE A 8 -1.79 -4.02 4.35
C PHE A 8 -2.79 -3.11 3.63
N ILE A 9 -2.49 -2.69 2.40
CA ILE A 9 -3.39 -1.84 1.59
C ILE A 9 -4.74 -2.51 1.41
N TYR A 10 -4.75 -3.81 1.07
CA TYR A 10 -5.97 -4.60 0.96
C TYR A 10 -6.77 -4.63 2.27
N ALA A 11 -6.14 -5.06 3.37
CA ALA A 11 -6.80 -5.20 4.66
C ALA A 11 -7.33 -3.86 5.19
N TYR A 12 -6.53 -2.79 5.10
CA TYR A 12 -6.93 -1.43 5.49
C TYR A 12 -8.16 -0.99 4.69
N THR A 13 -8.15 -1.19 3.37
CA THR A 13 -9.28 -0.82 2.51
C THR A 13 -10.55 -1.62 2.84
N ARG A 14 -10.42 -2.92 3.14
CA ARG A 14 -11.56 -3.77 3.52
C ARG A 14 -12.19 -3.35 4.85
N ILE A 15 -11.37 -3.00 5.84
CA ILE A 15 -11.80 -2.63 7.20
C ILE A 15 -12.34 -1.20 7.22
N PHE A 16 -11.59 -0.23 6.71
CA PHE A 16 -11.88 1.20 6.85
C PHE A 16 -12.66 1.78 5.66
N LYS A 17 -12.94 0.97 4.63
CA LYS A 17 -13.64 1.38 3.39
C LYS A 17 -12.99 2.57 2.68
N ARG A 18 -11.69 2.76 2.90
CA ARG A 18 -10.87 3.82 2.32
C ARG A 18 -9.45 3.30 2.16
N SER A 19 -8.71 3.77 1.16
CA SER A 19 -7.30 3.42 1.01
C SER A 19 -6.44 4.07 2.12
N PRO A 20 -5.29 3.47 2.47
CA PRO A 20 -4.36 4.08 3.40
C PRO A 20 -3.66 5.30 2.78
N ALA A 21 -3.27 6.25 3.62
CA ALA A 21 -2.25 7.23 3.28
C ALA A 21 -0.84 6.71 3.61
N GLU A 22 0.20 7.35 3.08
CA GLU A 22 1.59 7.06 3.45
C GLU A 22 1.81 7.13 4.97
N ALA A 23 1.15 8.05 5.66
CA ALA A 23 1.21 8.18 7.12
C ALA A 23 0.68 6.95 7.87
N ASP A 24 -0.37 6.29 7.37
CA ASP A 24 -0.92 5.06 7.95
C ASP A 24 0.11 3.92 7.84
N MET A 25 0.74 3.77 6.67
CA MET A 25 1.80 2.78 6.44
C MET A 25 3.04 3.05 7.29
N ARG A 26 3.47 4.31 7.40
CA ARG A 26 4.60 4.69 8.27
C ARG A 26 4.36 4.28 9.71
N ARG A 27 3.16 4.55 10.24
CA ARG A 27 2.79 4.20 11.61
C ARG A 27 2.70 2.69 11.81
N HIS A 28 2.17 1.95 10.84
CA HIS A 28 2.02 0.50 10.95
C HIS A 28 3.34 -0.26 10.81
N PHE A 29 4.22 0.15 9.89
CA PHE A 29 5.49 -0.51 9.63
C PHE A 29 6.68 0.09 10.40
N GLU A 30 6.45 1.17 11.17
CA GLU A 30 7.47 1.85 11.97
C GLU A 30 8.68 2.31 11.14
N VAL A 31 8.39 2.87 9.96
CA VAL A 31 9.39 3.32 8.98
C VAL A 31 9.31 4.82 8.72
N THR A 32 10.38 5.35 8.13
CA THR A 32 10.48 6.78 7.80
C THR A 32 9.59 7.17 6.62
N ALA A 33 9.31 8.47 6.48
CA ALA A 33 8.56 8.99 5.33
C ALA A 33 9.22 8.69 3.98
N PRO A 34 10.54 8.94 3.80
CA PRO A 34 11.23 8.58 2.57
C PRO A 34 11.14 7.09 2.23
N SER A 35 11.21 6.20 3.23
CA SER A 35 11.13 4.75 3.01
C SER A 35 9.77 4.31 2.49
N VAL A 36 8.67 4.82 3.06
CA VAL A 36 7.32 4.51 2.57
C VAL A 36 7.09 5.10 1.20
N HIS A 37 7.49 6.36 0.99
CA HIS A 37 7.35 7.02 -0.29
C HIS A 37 8.06 6.23 -1.41
N GLN A 38 9.30 5.80 -1.16
CA GLN A 38 10.06 4.99 -2.11
C GLN A 38 9.41 3.62 -2.34
N MET A 39 8.80 3.01 -1.31
CA MET A 39 8.05 1.76 -1.45
C MET A 39 6.81 1.95 -2.33
N VAL A 40 6.03 3.02 -2.14
CA VAL A 40 4.86 3.35 -2.97
C VAL A 40 5.27 3.50 -4.43
N ILE A 41 6.31 4.29 -4.71
CA ILE A 41 6.88 4.43 -6.07
C ILE A 41 7.27 3.07 -6.64
N THR A 42 7.87 2.21 -5.84
CA THR A 42 8.33 0.89 -6.28
C THR A 42 7.14 -0.01 -6.67
N LEU A 43 6.07 -0.01 -5.87
CA LEU A 43 4.87 -0.79 -6.15
C LEU A 43 4.11 -0.26 -7.37
N GLU A 44 4.06 1.06 -7.55
CA GLU A 44 3.43 1.69 -8.71
C GLU A 44 4.21 1.37 -10.00
N LYS A 45 5.54 1.49 -9.98
CA LYS A 45 6.39 1.09 -11.12
C LYS A 45 6.30 -0.39 -11.45
N ALA A 46 6.00 -1.23 -10.47
CA ALA A 46 5.76 -2.66 -10.66
C ALA A 46 4.34 -2.97 -11.18
N GLY A 47 3.47 -1.97 -11.34
CA GLY A 47 2.09 -2.14 -11.79
C GLY A 47 1.19 -2.83 -10.76
N LEU A 48 1.59 -2.87 -9.49
CA LEU A 48 0.86 -3.56 -8.42
C LEU A 48 -0.16 -2.64 -7.73
N ILE A 49 0.07 -1.33 -7.82
CA ILE A 49 -0.82 -0.28 -7.34
C ILE A 49 -0.87 0.88 -8.33
N GLN A 50 -1.85 1.76 -8.17
CA GLN A 50 -1.91 3.08 -8.77
C GLN A 50 -2.11 4.11 -7.65
N CYS A 51 -1.51 5.30 -7.76
CA CYS A 51 -1.82 6.42 -6.87
C CYS A 51 -1.78 7.76 -7.60
N GLN A 52 -2.43 8.77 -7.02
CA GLN A 52 -2.37 10.14 -7.53
C GLN A 52 -1.32 10.93 -6.73
N PRO A 53 -0.28 11.48 -7.38
CA PRO A 53 0.75 12.26 -6.69
C PRO A 53 0.14 13.45 -5.93
N GLY A 54 0.53 13.61 -4.67
CA GLY A 54 0.03 14.70 -3.81
C GLY A 54 -1.36 14.48 -3.23
N GLU A 55 -2.07 13.43 -3.63
CA GLU A 55 -3.40 13.11 -3.12
C GLU A 55 -3.35 11.97 -2.10
N ALA A 56 -3.59 12.31 -0.83
CA ALA A 56 -3.67 11.31 0.22
C ALA A 56 -4.86 10.38 0.01
N ARG A 57 -4.69 9.09 0.30
CA ARG A 57 -5.75 8.07 0.15
C ARG A 57 -6.24 7.90 -1.30
N SER A 58 -5.32 8.01 -2.25
CA SER A 58 -5.56 7.70 -3.66
C SER A 58 -5.03 6.32 -4.08
N ILE A 59 -4.42 5.56 -3.17
CA ILE A 59 -3.81 4.26 -3.50
C ILE A 59 -4.91 3.26 -3.87
N GLN A 60 -4.81 2.71 -5.07
CA GLN A 60 -5.64 1.63 -5.59
C GLN A 60 -4.78 0.39 -5.81
N LEU A 61 -5.27 -0.76 -5.36
CA LEU A 61 -4.61 -2.04 -5.58
C LEU A 61 -4.99 -2.56 -6.98
N LEU A 62 -4.00 -2.94 -7.78
CA LEU A 62 -4.21 -3.47 -9.14
C LEU A 62 -4.04 -4.99 -9.21
N VAL A 63 -3.79 -5.64 -8.08
CA VAL A 63 -3.71 -7.09 -7.98
C VAL A 63 -5.00 -7.66 -7.42
N GLU A 64 -5.42 -8.79 -7.98
CA GLU A 64 -6.56 -9.55 -7.45
C GLU A 64 -6.25 -10.08 -6.04
N PRO A 65 -7.25 -10.14 -5.14
CA PRO A 65 -7.07 -10.62 -3.78
C PRO A 65 -6.43 -12.02 -3.69
N GLU A 66 -6.70 -12.89 -4.65
CA GLU A 66 -6.18 -14.25 -4.73
C GLU A 66 -4.68 -14.31 -5.04
N ALA A 67 -4.14 -13.25 -5.65
CA ALA A 67 -2.72 -13.10 -5.93
C ALA A 67 -1.95 -12.49 -4.75
N LEU A 68 -2.64 -12.04 -3.70
CA LEU A 68 -1.98 -11.52 -2.51
C LEU A 68 -1.28 -12.64 -1.75
N PRO A 69 -0.05 -12.41 -1.25
CA PRO A 69 0.64 -13.40 -0.45
C PRO A 69 -0.16 -13.69 0.81
N ILE A 70 -0.49 -14.96 1.01
CA ILE A 70 -1.10 -15.44 2.26
C ILE A 70 -0.08 -15.23 3.38
N LEU A 71 -0.45 -14.46 4.40
CA LEU A 71 0.34 -14.38 5.63
C LEU A 71 0.34 -15.77 6.28
N ARG A 72 1.49 -16.45 6.23
CA ARG A 72 1.79 -17.64 7.04
C ARG A 72 2.53 -17.22 8.29
#